data_AF-A0A1W2TCP6-F1
#
_entry.id   AF-A0A1W2TCP6-F1
#
_cell.length_a   1.000
_cell.length_b   1.000
_cell.length_c   1.000
_cell.angle_alpha   90.00
_cell.angle_beta   90.00
_cell.angle_gamma   90.00
#
_symmetry.space_group_name_H-M   'P 1'
#
loop_
_entity.id
_entity.type
_entity.pdbx_description
1 polymer ?
#
loop_
_entity_poly.entity_id
_entity_poly.type
_entity_poly.pdbx_seq_one_letter_code
_entity_poly.pdbx_strand_id
1 'polypeptide(L)'
;MSEMASKYNTVLVVGGEGEKCRTVAHSYGFKDVITPGDIIKTDSATTPFRKLTPQEHRDSRERDFSGVVIEAIFVFADSRDWAGDLQIIIDLAMSRGGRLGTLSDTFDEGPPIYFSHNDVVWSAAHENVRLGMGALRGIVEYTFREVTKGKTLTTHAFGKPQIGTFEFATRLLKRWRKNEHGLNAPPNTVYFVGDTPESDIRGTNRFNECAENDWYSILVKTGVYQEGTEPAYKPRVTVDTVLDAVNHGIEREMQRRKDVQAARKPRLTNMPMLSLEDGKGVSEFAVISPAEERELDITV
;
A
#
# COMPACT_ATOMS: atom_id res chain seq x y z
N MET A 1 -3.82 7.96 -5.39
CA MET A 1 -3.29 8.94 -6.39
C MET A 1 -4.25 9.16 -7.55
N SER A 2 -4.75 8.14 -8.26
CA SER A 2 -5.68 8.33 -9.39
C SER A 2 -6.97 9.08 -9.03
N GLU A 3 -7.54 8.85 -7.85
CA GLU A 3 -8.71 9.59 -7.35
C GLU A 3 -8.46 11.11 -7.21
N MET A 4 -7.20 11.55 -7.16
CA MET A 4 -6.86 12.98 -7.08
C MET A 4 -6.80 13.66 -8.46
N ALA A 5 -6.79 12.90 -9.55
CA ALA A 5 -6.73 13.43 -10.91
C ALA A 5 -7.99 14.25 -11.29
N SER A 6 -9.13 13.96 -10.67
CA SER A 6 -10.35 14.75 -10.83
C SER A 6 -10.37 16.01 -9.97
N LYS A 7 -9.49 16.12 -8.97
CA LYS A 7 -9.46 17.23 -8.01
C LYS A 7 -8.53 18.36 -8.45
N TYR A 8 -7.45 18.03 -9.15
CA TYR A 8 -6.40 18.98 -9.54
C TYR A 8 -6.20 18.98 -11.05
N ASN A 9 -6.16 20.16 -11.66
CA ASN A 9 -5.94 20.31 -13.08
C ASN A 9 -4.46 20.36 -13.43
N THR A 10 -3.72 21.33 -12.85
CA THR A 10 -2.29 21.53 -13.07
C THR A 10 -1.49 21.09 -11.86
N VAL A 11 -0.59 20.12 -12.05
CA VAL A 11 0.15 19.46 -10.96
C VAL A 11 1.63 19.34 -11.27
N LEU A 12 2.46 19.44 -10.22
CA LEU A 12 3.87 19.06 -10.30
C LEU A 12 4.00 17.59 -9.92
N VAL A 13 4.61 16.78 -10.77
CA VAL A 13 4.93 15.38 -10.50
C VAL A 13 6.43 15.20 -10.40
N VAL A 14 6.88 14.78 -9.22
CA VAL A 14 8.30 14.61 -8.86
C VAL A 14 8.68 13.13 -8.81
N GLY A 15 9.90 12.85 -9.24
CA GLY A 15 10.54 11.54 -9.15
C GLY A 15 10.51 10.72 -10.44
N GLY A 16 11.08 9.52 -10.35
CA GLY A 16 11.19 8.59 -11.47
C GLY A 16 12.35 8.87 -12.42
N GLU A 17 12.44 8.08 -13.48
CA GLU A 17 13.46 8.22 -14.52
C GLU A 17 12.83 8.77 -15.79
N GLY A 18 13.39 9.86 -16.32
CA GLY A 18 12.88 10.54 -17.51
C GLY A 18 11.38 10.87 -17.36
N GLU A 19 10.61 10.57 -18.40
CA GLU A 19 9.19 10.92 -18.48
C GLU A 19 8.24 9.84 -17.92
N LYS A 20 8.78 8.81 -17.24
CA LYS A 20 7.98 7.70 -16.71
C LYS A 20 6.89 8.20 -15.77
N CYS A 21 7.22 9.09 -14.83
CA CYS A 21 6.26 9.62 -13.88
C CYS A 21 5.20 10.51 -14.53
N ARG A 22 5.55 11.29 -15.56
CA ARG A 22 4.56 12.04 -16.36
C ARG A 22 3.58 11.10 -17.07
N THR A 23 4.11 10.05 -17.69
CA THR A 23 3.30 9.04 -18.41
C THR A 23 2.31 8.35 -17.46
N VAL A 24 2.77 7.97 -16.26
CA VAL A 24 1.93 7.39 -15.21
C VAL A 24 0.88 8.39 -14.71
N ALA A 25 1.23 9.66 -14.55
CA ALA A 25 0.26 10.68 -14.15
C ALA A 25 -0.85 10.86 -15.20
N HIS A 26 -0.50 10.89 -16.49
CA HIS A 26 -1.50 10.93 -17.56
C HIS A 26 -2.36 9.66 -17.60
N SER A 27 -1.81 8.47 -17.38
CA SER A 27 -2.61 7.23 -17.34
C SER A 27 -3.58 7.19 -16.14
N TYR A 28 -3.26 7.91 -15.05
CA TYR A 28 -4.18 8.15 -13.94
C TYR A 28 -5.24 9.21 -14.22
N GLY A 29 -5.13 9.95 -15.33
CA GLY A 29 -6.09 10.96 -15.76
C GLY A 29 -5.71 12.41 -15.44
N PHE A 30 -4.50 12.68 -14.93
CA PHE A 30 -4.04 14.06 -14.75
C PHE A 30 -3.90 14.75 -16.12
N LYS A 31 -4.45 15.96 -16.23
CA LYS A 31 -4.53 16.70 -17.49
C LYS A 31 -3.26 17.48 -17.78
N ASP A 32 -2.89 18.39 -16.88
CA ASP A 32 -1.73 19.25 -17.02
C ASP A 32 -0.67 18.86 -16.00
N VAL A 33 0.36 18.16 -16.47
CA VAL A 33 1.43 17.62 -15.63
C VAL A 33 2.72 18.35 -15.93
N ILE A 34 3.32 18.93 -14.92
CA ILE A 34 4.63 19.59 -14.93
C ILE A 34 5.62 18.66 -14.23
N THR A 35 6.86 18.60 -14.70
CA THR A 35 7.96 17.90 -14.01
C THR A 35 9.04 18.89 -13.56
N PRO A 36 9.92 18.52 -12.61
CA PRO A 36 11.08 19.33 -12.25
C PRO A 36 11.94 19.73 -13.46
N GLY A 37 12.07 18.83 -14.44
CA GLY A 37 12.79 19.10 -15.69
C GLY A 37 12.21 20.28 -16.49
N ASP A 38 10.88 20.43 -16.55
CA ASP A 38 10.22 21.53 -17.24
C ASP A 38 10.59 22.89 -16.61
N ILE A 39 10.65 22.93 -15.28
CA ILE A 39 11.00 24.14 -14.51
C ILE A 39 12.47 24.49 -14.73
N ILE A 40 13.38 23.51 -14.58
CA ILE A 40 14.83 23.72 -14.75
C ILE A 40 15.16 24.11 -16.19
N LYS A 41 14.46 23.56 -17.18
CA LYS A 41 14.66 23.91 -18.59
C LYS A 41 14.27 25.36 -18.88
N THR A 42 13.21 25.84 -18.23
CA THR A 42 12.71 27.21 -18.40
C THR A 42 13.61 28.22 -17.68
N ASP A 43 14.03 27.91 -16.45
CA ASP A 43 15.02 28.70 -15.72
C ASP A 43 16.03 27.80 -15.00
N SER A 44 17.20 27.65 -15.63
CA SER A 44 18.30 26.85 -15.10
C SER A 44 18.87 27.37 -13.78
N ALA A 45 18.60 28.64 -13.41
CA ALA A 45 19.04 29.20 -12.13
C ALA A 45 18.23 28.65 -10.95
N THR A 46 17.06 28.05 -11.20
CA THR A 46 16.22 27.41 -10.16
C THR A 46 17.01 26.38 -9.35
N THR A 47 17.90 25.62 -10.00
CA THR A 47 18.73 24.60 -9.34
C THR A 47 20.21 24.86 -9.62
N PRO A 48 20.90 25.70 -8.81
CA PRO A 48 22.22 26.23 -9.14
C PRO A 48 23.32 25.17 -9.25
N PHE A 49 23.12 24.02 -8.63
CA PHE A 49 24.11 22.93 -8.57
C PHE A 49 23.87 21.83 -9.61
N ARG A 50 22.86 21.98 -10.49
CA ARG A 50 22.50 20.98 -11.48
C ARG A 50 22.31 21.58 -12.86
N LYS A 51 22.65 20.78 -13.87
CA LYS A 51 22.24 20.97 -15.25
C LYS A 51 21.48 19.74 -15.72
N LEU A 52 20.46 19.93 -16.54
CA LEU A 52 19.78 18.81 -17.19
C LEU A 52 20.77 18.09 -18.11
N THR A 53 20.74 16.76 -18.07
CA THR A 53 21.42 15.94 -19.08
C THR A 53 20.80 16.19 -20.46
N PRO A 54 21.50 15.87 -21.56
CA PRO A 54 20.94 16.02 -22.91
C PRO A 54 19.61 15.28 -23.11
N GLN A 55 19.43 14.14 -22.42
CA GLN A 55 18.18 13.39 -22.47
C GLN A 55 17.07 14.10 -21.71
N GLU A 56 17.30 14.48 -20.46
CA GLU A 56 16.31 15.22 -19.66
C GLU A 56 15.93 16.55 -20.31
N HIS A 57 16.88 17.26 -20.92
CA HIS A 57 16.61 18.50 -21.64
C HIS A 57 15.73 18.27 -22.88
N ARG A 58 15.90 17.16 -23.61
CA ARG A 58 15.02 16.81 -24.75
C ARG A 58 13.61 16.46 -24.27
N ASP A 59 13.53 15.72 -23.17
CA ASP A 59 12.28 15.22 -22.62
C ASP A 59 11.46 16.30 -21.90
N SER A 60 12.13 17.29 -21.31
CA SER A 60 11.51 18.41 -20.62
C SER A 60 10.88 19.40 -21.59
N ARG A 61 9.74 19.97 -21.21
CA ARG A 61 8.96 20.92 -21.99
C ARG A 61 9.23 22.32 -21.49
N GLU A 62 9.61 23.21 -22.40
CA GLU A 62 9.71 24.64 -22.09
C GLU A 62 8.32 25.24 -22.02
N ARG A 63 8.06 26.07 -21.00
CA ARG A 63 6.73 26.61 -20.73
C ARG A 63 6.85 27.97 -20.05
N ASP A 64 6.01 28.92 -20.43
CA ASP A 64 5.83 30.15 -19.66
C ASP A 64 5.03 29.84 -18.38
N PHE A 65 5.68 30.02 -17.23
CA PHE A 65 5.09 29.79 -15.91
C PHE A 65 4.47 31.05 -15.28
N SER A 66 4.57 32.23 -15.91
CA SER A 66 4.09 33.50 -15.33
C SER A 66 2.60 33.49 -14.96
N GLY A 67 1.78 32.80 -15.76
CA GLY A 67 0.34 32.64 -15.55
C GLY A 67 -0.08 31.31 -14.90
N VAL A 68 0.86 30.42 -14.61
CA VAL A 68 0.56 29.03 -14.21
C VAL A 68 0.44 28.92 -12.69
N VAL A 69 -0.62 28.24 -12.25
CA VAL A 69 -0.84 27.87 -10.86
C VAL A 69 -0.64 26.37 -10.74
N ILE A 70 0.33 25.94 -9.93
CA ILE A 70 0.52 24.53 -9.59
C ILE A 70 -0.36 24.23 -8.37
N GLU A 71 -1.43 23.45 -8.58
CA GLU A 71 -2.47 23.24 -7.56
C GLU A 71 -2.12 22.17 -6.53
N ALA A 72 -1.19 21.27 -6.85
CA ALA A 72 -0.70 20.22 -5.97
C ALA A 72 0.66 19.68 -6.43
N ILE A 73 1.45 19.20 -5.48
CA ILE A 73 2.70 18.49 -5.73
C ILE A 73 2.49 17.01 -5.41
N PHE A 74 2.90 16.14 -6.33
CA PHE A 74 2.86 14.69 -6.17
C PHE A 74 4.26 14.09 -6.34
N VAL A 75 4.80 13.52 -5.27
CA VAL A 75 6.02 12.73 -5.31
C VAL A 75 5.63 11.28 -5.57
N PHE A 76 5.75 10.84 -6.83
CA PHE A 76 5.28 9.52 -7.26
C PHE A 76 6.30 8.43 -6.97
N ALA A 77 7.58 8.73 -7.16
CA ALA A 77 8.69 7.82 -6.94
C ALA A 77 9.86 8.58 -6.31
N ASP A 78 10.86 7.86 -5.82
CA ASP A 78 12.09 8.47 -5.32
C ASP A 78 12.74 9.37 -6.37
N SER A 79 13.10 10.57 -5.94
CA SER A 79 13.91 11.49 -6.71
C SER A 79 15.29 10.90 -6.97
N ARG A 80 15.82 11.15 -8.18
CA ARG A 80 17.21 10.83 -8.54
C ARG A 80 18.17 12.00 -8.34
N ASP A 81 17.64 13.15 -7.95
CA ASP A 81 18.40 14.35 -7.62
C ASP A 81 17.66 15.12 -6.52
N TRP A 82 17.97 14.74 -5.29
CA TRP A 82 17.24 15.26 -4.13
C TRP A 82 17.45 16.76 -3.95
N ALA A 83 18.61 17.31 -4.34
CA ALA A 83 18.88 18.73 -4.14
C ALA A 83 17.99 19.61 -5.03
N GLY A 84 17.92 19.31 -6.34
CA GLY A 84 17.08 20.09 -7.26
C GLY A 84 15.59 19.91 -7.00
N ASP A 85 15.15 18.68 -6.76
CA ASP A 85 13.75 18.40 -6.46
C ASP A 85 13.33 19.00 -5.11
N LEU A 86 14.20 18.97 -4.09
CA LEU A 86 13.96 19.65 -2.81
C LEU A 86 13.81 21.15 -3.00
N GLN A 87 14.70 21.80 -3.76
CA GLN A 87 14.64 23.23 -4.02
C GLN A 87 13.28 23.62 -4.64
N ILE A 88 12.87 22.92 -5.68
CA ILE A 88 11.59 23.16 -6.38
C ILE A 88 10.39 22.93 -5.45
N ILE A 89 10.41 21.85 -4.66
CA ILE A 89 9.33 21.56 -3.69
C ILE A 89 9.23 22.69 -2.66
N ILE A 90 10.37 23.17 -2.13
CA ILE A 90 10.41 24.22 -1.11
C ILE A 90 9.97 25.57 -1.68
N ASP A 91 10.41 25.92 -2.88
CA ASP A 91 9.99 27.16 -3.56
C ASP A 91 8.48 27.20 -3.75
N LEU A 92 7.88 26.08 -4.16
CA LEU A 92 6.43 25.98 -4.29
C LEU A 92 5.72 25.96 -2.93
N ALA A 93 6.25 25.25 -1.94
CA ALA A 93 5.68 25.24 -0.58
C ALA A 93 5.65 26.64 0.04
N MET A 94 6.62 27.50 -0.28
CA MET A 94 6.69 28.89 0.17
C MET A 94 6.01 29.88 -0.79
N SER A 95 5.45 29.43 -1.92
CA SER A 95 4.87 30.30 -2.93
C SER A 95 3.49 30.85 -2.56
N ARG A 96 3.07 31.93 -3.22
CA ARG A 96 1.69 32.45 -3.16
C ARG A 96 0.77 31.59 -4.01
N GLY A 97 0.07 30.65 -3.38
CA GLY A 97 -0.96 29.85 -4.06
C GLY A 97 -0.42 28.95 -5.16
N GLY A 98 0.82 28.45 -5.06
CA GLY A 98 1.41 27.55 -6.07
C GLY A 98 1.96 28.24 -7.31
N ARG A 99 2.18 29.57 -7.28
CA ARG A 99 2.78 30.33 -8.39
C ARG A 99 4.29 30.36 -8.28
N LEU A 100 4.99 29.80 -9.27
CA LEU A 100 6.45 29.81 -9.32
C LEU A 100 7.01 31.24 -9.29
N GLY A 101 8.15 31.42 -8.61
CA GLY A 101 8.83 32.71 -8.47
C GLY A 101 8.18 33.70 -7.50
N THR A 102 7.09 33.32 -6.82
CA THR A 102 6.47 34.13 -5.77
C THR A 102 6.86 33.65 -4.38
N LEU A 103 6.80 34.54 -3.39
CA LEU A 103 7.04 34.22 -1.98
C LEU A 103 5.84 34.68 -1.14
N SER A 104 5.23 33.74 -0.42
CA SER A 104 4.14 33.99 0.54
C SER A 104 4.67 34.72 1.77
N ASP A 105 3.90 35.66 2.30
CA ASP A 105 4.27 36.41 3.51
C ASP A 105 4.05 35.56 4.78
N THR A 106 3.16 34.56 4.70
CA THR A 106 2.74 33.71 5.82
C THR A 106 3.31 32.29 5.75
N PHE A 107 3.71 31.85 4.56
CA PHE A 107 4.19 30.51 4.24
C PHE A 107 3.15 29.39 4.47
N ASP A 108 1.86 29.71 4.31
CA ASP A 108 0.74 28.74 4.43
C ASP A 108 -0.14 28.67 3.17
N GLU A 109 0.23 29.41 2.12
CA GLU A 109 -0.49 29.48 0.84
C GLU A 109 0.03 28.47 -0.20
N GLY A 110 1.09 27.74 0.10
CA GLY A 110 1.68 26.76 -0.81
C GLY A 110 0.70 25.62 -1.16
N PRO A 111 0.88 24.95 -2.30
CA PRO A 111 0.01 23.86 -2.69
C PRO A 111 0.24 22.63 -1.80
N PRO A 112 -0.79 21.78 -1.60
CA PRO A 112 -0.64 20.54 -0.85
C PRO A 112 0.36 19.59 -1.52
N ILE A 113 1.13 18.88 -0.68
CA ILE A 113 2.20 17.98 -1.11
C ILE A 113 1.83 16.55 -0.72
N TYR A 114 1.84 15.67 -1.72
CA TYR A 114 1.47 14.27 -1.60
C TYR A 114 2.66 13.35 -1.91
N PHE A 115 3.04 12.49 -0.97
CA PHE A 115 4.04 11.44 -1.13
C PHE A 115 3.36 10.09 -1.34
N SER A 116 3.85 9.27 -2.26
CA SER A 116 3.21 7.98 -2.59
C SER A 116 3.39 6.90 -1.51
N HIS A 117 4.48 6.95 -0.76
CA HIS A 117 4.73 6.11 0.43
C HIS A 117 5.51 6.87 1.50
N ASN A 118 5.60 6.31 2.71
CA ASN A 118 6.25 6.93 3.86
C ASN A 118 7.48 6.17 4.38
N ASP A 119 7.94 5.15 3.66
CA ASP A 119 9.05 4.31 4.12
C ASP A 119 10.37 5.12 4.07
N VAL A 120 11.00 5.29 5.24
CA VAL A 120 12.25 6.05 5.40
C VAL A 120 13.43 5.25 4.83
N VAL A 121 13.40 3.94 5.04
CA VAL A 121 14.40 3.00 4.53
C VAL A 121 13.72 1.82 3.84
N TRP A 122 14.41 1.21 2.88
CA TRP A 122 13.95 0.01 2.19
C TRP A 122 15.13 -0.93 1.88
N SER A 123 14.82 -2.23 1.73
CA SER A 123 15.81 -3.24 1.35
C SER A 123 16.02 -3.24 -0.18
N ALA A 124 17.26 -3.02 -0.61
CA ALA A 124 17.67 -2.98 -2.02
C ALA A 124 18.73 -4.05 -2.30
N ALA A 125 19.30 -4.08 -3.50
CA ALA A 125 20.38 -5.03 -3.85
C ALA A 125 21.69 -4.85 -3.04
N HIS A 126 21.78 -3.80 -2.23
CA HIS A 126 22.92 -3.49 -1.39
C HIS A 126 22.75 -4.14 -0.01
N GLU A 127 23.85 -4.57 0.62
CA GLU A 127 23.84 -5.26 1.93
C GLU A 127 23.14 -4.45 3.05
N ASN A 128 23.35 -3.13 3.03
CA ASN A 128 22.70 -2.18 3.94
C ASN A 128 21.43 -1.56 3.33
N VAL A 129 20.40 -1.36 4.16
CA VAL A 129 19.15 -0.66 3.79
C VAL A 129 19.42 0.72 3.18
N ARG A 130 18.65 1.11 2.17
CA ARG A 130 18.80 2.39 1.46
C ARG A 130 17.72 3.37 1.87
N LEU A 131 18.00 4.66 1.77
CA LEU A 131 16.98 5.69 2.01
C LEU A 131 15.90 5.61 0.92
N GLY A 132 14.66 5.82 1.33
CA GLY A 132 13.50 5.92 0.45
C GLY A 132 12.76 7.24 0.61
N MET A 133 11.56 7.32 0.05
CA MET A 133 10.77 8.54 -0.05
C MET A 133 10.45 9.17 1.31
N GLY A 134 10.31 8.37 2.37
CA GLY A 134 10.09 8.87 3.73
C GLY A 134 11.25 9.73 4.22
N ALA A 135 12.48 9.45 3.80
CA ALA A 135 13.64 10.28 4.13
C ALA A 135 13.60 11.62 3.36
N LEU A 136 13.25 11.60 2.07
CA LEU A 136 13.05 12.83 1.29
C LEU A 136 11.94 13.70 1.88
N ARG A 137 10.82 13.09 2.28
CA ARG A 137 9.72 13.78 2.98
C ARG A 137 10.22 14.46 4.26
N GLY A 138 10.97 13.73 5.10
CA GLY A 138 11.54 14.28 6.32
C GLY A 138 12.48 15.46 6.05
N ILE A 139 13.29 15.39 4.99
CA ILE A 139 14.16 16.48 4.55
C ILE A 139 13.33 17.69 4.09
N VAL A 140 12.26 17.49 3.31
CA VAL A 140 11.36 18.57 2.88
C VAL A 140 10.75 19.28 4.10
N GLU A 141 10.19 18.53 5.04
CA GLU A 141 9.57 19.09 6.26
C GLU A 141 10.60 19.81 7.14
N TYR A 142 11.79 19.24 7.30
CA TYR A 142 12.91 19.84 8.04
C TYR A 142 13.36 21.15 7.38
N THR A 143 13.72 21.10 6.10
CA THR A 143 14.25 22.24 5.36
C THR A 143 13.23 23.38 5.34
N PHE A 144 11.96 23.09 5.10
CA PHE A 144 10.90 24.09 5.15
C PHE A 144 10.86 24.81 6.50
N ARG A 145 10.90 24.05 7.61
CA ARG A 145 10.90 24.62 8.95
C ARG A 145 12.11 25.51 9.20
N GLU A 146 13.30 25.09 8.77
CA GLU A 146 14.52 25.88 8.96
C GLU A 146 14.47 27.20 8.15
N VAL A 147 14.09 27.15 6.87
CA VAL A 147 14.09 28.36 6.02
C VAL A 147 12.98 29.35 6.38
N THR A 148 11.86 28.85 6.92
CA THR A 148 10.73 29.68 7.37
C THR A 148 10.81 30.09 8.84
N LYS A 149 11.91 29.77 9.53
CA LYS A 149 12.15 30.08 10.96
C LYS A 149 11.07 29.51 11.89
N GLY A 150 10.70 28.26 11.67
CA GLY A 150 9.85 27.49 12.59
C GLY A 150 8.43 27.22 12.10
N LYS A 151 8.06 27.57 10.86
CA LYS A 151 6.74 27.17 10.33
C LYS A 151 6.70 25.67 10.06
N THR A 152 5.51 25.10 10.19
CA THR A 152 5.30 23.66 9.97
C THR A 152 4.66 23.44 8.61
N LEU A 153 5.31 22.65 7.77
CA LEU A 153 4.75 22.19 6.51
C LEU A 153 3.89 20.96 6.77
N THR A 154 2.62 21.02 6.39
CA THR A 154 1.75 19.84 6.42
C THR A 154 1.88 19.09 5.10
N THR A 155 2.38 17.86 5.14
CA THR A 155 2.44 16.98 3.97
C THR A 155 1.55 15.75 4.17
N HIS A 156 1.13 15.17 3.06
CA HIS A 156 0.30 13.98 3.05
C HIS A 156 1.11 12.83 2.45
N ALA A 157 1.41 11.80 3.24
CA ALA A 157 1.89 10.55 2.67
C ALA A 157 0.69 9.64 2.39
N PHE A 158 0.80 8.77 1.39
CA PHE A 158 -0.03 7.58 1.23
C PHE A 158 0.79 6.34 1.61
N GLY A 159 0.20 5.16 1.48
CA GLY A 159 0.89 3.91 1.72
C GLY A 159 0.78 3.42 3.17
N LYS A 160 1.54 2.37 3.46
CA LYS A 160 1.58 1.77 4.80
C LYS A 160 2.26 2.77 5.76
N PRO A 161 1.84 2.84 7.03
CA PRO A 161 0.87 2.01 7.74
C PRO A 161 -0.53 2.63 7.80
N GLN A 162 -0.90 3.49 6.85
CA GLN A 162 -2.18 4.19 6.91
C GLN A 162 -3.35 3.25 6.63
N ILE A 163 -4.38 3.32 7.47
CA ILE A 163 -5.59 2.49 7.38
C ILE A 163 -6.24 2.56 5.99
N GLY A 164 -6.34 3.76 5.40
CA GLY A 164 -6.94 3.93 4.06
C GLY A 164 -6.24 3.13 2.96
N THR A 165 -4.94 2.85 3.10
CA THR A 165 -4.19 1.99 2.18
C THR A 165 -4.65 0.52 2.28
N PHE A 166 -4.90 0.03 3.50
CA PHE A 166 -5.39 -1.33 3.74
C PHE A 166 -6.86 -1.49 3.32
N GLU A 167 -7.70 -0.47 3.52
CA GLU A 167 -9.07 -0.44 3.00
C GLU A 167 -9.09 -0.50 1.47
N PHE A 168 -8.22 0.28 0.82
CA PHE A 168 -8.08 0.24 -0.63
C PHE A 168 -7.61 -1.14 -1.12
N ALA A 169 -6.60 -1.73 -0.48
CA ALA A 169 -6.14 -3.08 -0.77
C ALA A 169 -7.26 -4.12 -0.60
N THR A 170 -8.10 -3.98 0.44
CA THR A 170 -9.26 -4.84 0.68
C THR A 170 -10.27 -4.75 -0.47
N ARG A 171 -10.59 -3.54 -0.94
CA ARG A 171 -11.50 -3.34 -2.09
C ARG A 171 -10.94 -3.96 -3.36
N LEU A 172 -9.63 -3.79 -3.62
CA LEU A 172 -8.97 -4.40 -4.78
C LEU A 172 -8.98 -5.92 -4.70
N LEU A 173 -8.63 -6.50 -3.55
CA LEU A 173 -8.63 -7.95 -3.34
C LEU A 173 -10.04 -8.54 -3.54
N LYS A 174 -11.08 -7.88 -3.01
CA LYS A 174 -12.47 -8.30 -3.21
C LYS A 174 -12.86 -8.27 -4.69
N ARG A 175 -12.50 -7.20 -5.41
CA ARG A 175 -12.77 -7.08 -6.85
C ARG A 175 -12.05 -8.14 -7.66
N TRP A 176 -10.78 -8.39 -7.38
CA TRP A 176 -9.98 -9.42 -8.03
C TRP A 176 -10.58 -10.82 -7.81
N ARG A 177 -10.92 -11.17 -6.57
CA ARG A 177 -11.56 -12.47 -6.26
C ARG A 177 -12.90 -12.66 -6.96
N LYS A 178 -13.71 -11.59 -7.07
CA LYS A 178 -14.96 -11.63 -7.81
C LYS A 178 -14.72 -11.89 -9.30
N ASN A 179 -13.78 -11.15 -9.89
CA ASN A 179 -13.56 -11.17 -11.34
C ASN A 179 -12.84 -12.45 -11.80
N GLU A 180 -11.79 -12.88 -11.10
CA GLU A 180 -10.96 -14.02 -11.52
C GLU A 180 -11.51 -15.37 -11.04
N HIS A 181 -12.25 -15.38 -9.93
CA HIS A 181 -12.66 -16.62 -9.27
C HIS A 181 -14.17 -16.72 -8.98
N GLY A 182 -14.96 -15.71 -9.36
CA GLY A 182 -16.41 -15.69 -9.07
C GLY A 182 -16.75 -15.57 -7.58
N LEU A 183 -15.76 -15.29 -6.72
CA LEU A 183 -15.93 -15.25 -5.26
C LEU A 183 -16.29 -13.84 -4.81
N ASN A 184 -17.58 -13.59 -4.62
CA ASN A 184 -18.11 -12.26 -4.24
C ASN A 184 -18.15 -12.00 -2.72
N ALA A 185 -17.41 -12.78 -1.93
CA ALA A 185 -17.29 -12.64 -0.48
C ALA A 185 -15.84 -12.26 -0.09
N PRO A 186 -15.62 -11.45 0.97
CA PRO A 186 -14.28 -11.17 1.48
C PRO A 186 -13.62 -12.46 2.01
N PRO A 187 -12.28 -12.52 2.08
CA PRO A 187 -11.59 -13.68 2.63
C PRO A 187 -11.69 -13.66 4.16
N ASN A 188 -11.89 -14.83 4.78
CA ASN A 188 -11.95 -14.93 6.24
C ASN A 188 -10.63 -14.50 6.92
N THR A 189 -9.51 -14.84 6.28
CA THR A 189 -8.15 -14.46 6.72
C THR A 189 -7.41 -13.84 5.54
N VAL A 190 -6.72 -12.73 5.78
CA VAL A 190 -5.71 -12.14 4.88
C VAL A 190 -4.36 -12.24 5.57
N TYR A 191 -3.41 -12.95 4.96
CA TYR A 191 -2.04 -13.00 5.44
C TYR A 191 -1.24 -11.85 4.82
N PHE A 192 -0.83 -10.90 5.65
CA PHE A 192 -0.01 -9.78 5.22
C PHE A 192 1.45 -10.06 5.52
N VAL A 193 2.24 -10.29 4.46
CA VAL A 193 3.65 -10.65 4.56
C VAL A 193 4.49 -9.41 4.28
N GLY A 194 5.39 -9.06 5.19
CA GLY A 194 6.26 -7.90 5.03
C GLY A 194 7.55 -8.03 5.84
N ASP A 195 8.48 -7.12 5.59
CA ASP A 195 9.83 -7.12 6.17
C ASP A 195 10.07 -5.92 7.09
N THR A 196 9.15 -4.95 7.14
CA THR A 196 9.32 -3.70 7.86
C THR A 196 8.33 -3.61 9.04
N PRO A 197 8.79 -3.76 10.30
CA PRO A 197 7.92 -3.71 11.48
C PRO A 197 7.08 -2.43 11.60
N GLU A 198 7.67 -1.26 11.32
CA GLU A 198 7.05 0.05 11.44
C GLU A 198 6.03 0.36 10.35
N SER A 199 6.02 -0.42 9.25
CA SER A 199 5.19 -0.19 8.08
C SER A 199 4.20 -1.34 7.88
N ASP A 200 4.70 -2.54 7.58
CA ASP A 200 3.90 -3.73 7.30
C ASP A 200 3.19 -4.24 8.54
N ILE A 201 3.95 -4.50 9.60
CA ILE A 201 3.43 -5.16 10.80
C ILE A 201 2.54 -4.20 11.58
N ARG A 202 3.01 -2.97 11.81
CA ARG A 202 2.19 -1.91 12.42
C ARG A 202 0.89 -1.67 11.66
N GLY A 203 0.96 -1.53 10.34
CA GLY A 203 -0.22 -1.28 9.51
C GLY A 203 -1.23 -2.42 9.57
N THR A 204 -0.75 -3.66 9.43
CA THR A 204 -1.58 -4.86 9.49
C THR A 204 -2.25 -5.02 10.84
N ASN A 205 -1.49 -4.85 11.94
CA ASN A 205 -2.02 -5.00 13.29
C ASN A 205 -3.12 -3.97 13.58
N ARG A 206 -2.89 -2.69 13.23
CA ARG A 206 -3.91 -1.64 13.39
C ARG A 206 -5.14 -1.89 12.52
N PHE A 207 -4.95 -2.32 11.28
CA PHE A 207 -6.08 -2.61 10.40
C PHE A 207 -6.91 -3.80 10.91
N ASN A 208 -6.25 -4.82 11.47
CA ASN A 208 -6.92 -5.97 12.07
C ASN A 208 -7.84 -5.61 13.25
N GLU A 209 -7.58 -4.50 13.96
CA GLU A 209 -8.44 -4.05 15.07
C GLU A 209 -9.80 -3.53 14.59
N CYS A 210 -9.90 -3.03 13.36
CA CYS A 210 -11.13 -2.48 12.78
C CYS A 210 -11.71 -3.28 11.61
N ALA A 211 -10.98 -4.27 11.09
CA ALA A 211 -11.43 -5.08 9.96
C ALA A 211 -12.47 -6.12 10.37
N GLU A 212 -13.41 -6.43 9.48
CA GLU A 212 -14.39 -7.52 9.68
C GLU A 212 -13.75 -8.92 9.58
N ASN A 213 -12.61 -9.01 8.88
CA ASN A 213 -11.89 -10.25 8.64
C ASN A 213 -10.51 -10.26 9.34
N ASP A 214 -9.94 -11.46 9.50
CA ASP A 214 -8.67 -11.63 10.23
C ASP A 214 -7.49 -11.19 9.36
N TRP A 215 -6.82 -10.11 9.72
CA TRP A 215 -5.57 -9.66 9.09
C TRP A 215 -4.38 -10.16 9.91
N TYR A 216 -3.71 -11.16 9.35
CA TYR A 216 -2.65 -11.92 9.99
C TYR A 216 -1.28 -11.41 9.53
N SER A 217 -0.56 -10.73 10.43
CA SER A 217 0.78 -10.19 10.13
C SER A 217 1.86 -11.27 10.19
N ILE A 218 2.64 -11.40 9.11
CA ILE A 218 3.82 -12.27 9.00
C ILE A 218 5.04 -11.39 8.72
N LEU A 219 6.05 -11.48 9.58
CA LEU A 219 7.33 -10.80 9.38
C LEU A 219 8.34 -11.77 8.74
N VAL A 220 8.98 -11.35 7.65
CA VAL A 220 10.09 -12.09 7.03
C VAL A 220 11.44 -11.49 7.39
N LYS A 221 12.49 -12.30 7.39
CA LYS A 221 13.87 -11.89 7.76
C LYS A 221 14.73 -11.48 6.57
N THR A 222 14.20 -11.52 5.35
CA THR A 222 14.94 -11.25 4.10
C THR A 222 14.98 -9.77 3.71
N GLY A 223 14.78 -8.84 4.64
CA GLY A 223 14.59 -7.43 4.31
C GLY A 223 15.03 -6.46 5.42
N VAL A 224 14.25 -5.42 5.66
CA VAL A 224 14.59 -4.33 6.61
C VAL A 224 14.80 -4.85 8.03
N TYR A 225 13.97 -5.81 8.48
CA TYR A 225 14.11 -6.43 9.79
C TYR A 225 15.40 -7.26 9.91
N GLN A 226 16.18 -6.99 10.96
CA GLN A 226 17.41 -7.72 11.28
C GLN A 226 17.16 -8.76 12.38
N GLU A 227 17.60 -9.99 12.11
CA GLU A 227 17.55 -11.07 13.10
C GLU A 227 18.35 -10.73 14.37
N GLY A 228 17.80 -11.09 15.53
CA GLY A 228 18.38 -10.76 16.83
C GLY A 228 17.93 -9.41 17.41
N THR A 229 17.15 -8.63 16.66
CA THR A 229 16.50 -7.41 17.17
C THR A 229 15.04 -7.68 17.59
N GLU A 230 14.56 -7.01 18.65
CA GLU A 230 13.14 -7.04 18.99
C GLU A 230 12.38 -6.05 18.09
N PRO A 231 11.42 -6.51 17.27
CA PRO A 231 10.68 -5.61 16.40
C PRO A 231 9.80 -4.68 17.24
N ALA A 232 9.79 -3.38 16.89
CA ALA A 232 8.99 -2.36 17.58
C ALA A 232 7.48 -2.69 17.59
N TYR A 233 7.01 -3.48 16.64
CA TYR A 233 5.65 -3.99 16.54
C TYR A 233 5.67 -5.50 16.37
N LYS A 234 5.01 -6.23 17.28
CA LYS A 234 5.03 -7.70 17.29
C LYS A 234 4.18 -8.27 16.15
N PRO A 235 4.76 -9.06 15.22
CA PRO A 235 4.00 -9.80 14.24
C PRO A 235 3.31 -10.99 14.91
N ARG A 236 2.34 -11.62 14.21
CA ARG A 236 1.77 -12.89 14.71
C ARG A 236 2.73 -14.05 14.55
N VAL A 237 3.58 -14.01 13.52
CA VAL A 237 4.67 -14.97 13.33
C VAL A 237 5.83 -14.29 12.60
N THR A 238 7.04 -14.73 12.91
CA THR A 238 8.25 -14.38 12.16
C THR A 238 8.76 -15.64 11.48
N VAL A 239 9.06 -15.54 10.19
CA VAL A 239 9.56 -16.65 9.36
C VAL A 239 10.78 -16.20 8.56
N ASP A 240 11.55 -17.13 8.03
CA ASP A 240 12.81 -16.79 7.36
C ASP A 240 12.54 -16.16 5.99
N THR A 241 11.73 -16.80 5.15
CA THR A 241 11.48 -16.35 3.77
C THR A 241 10.01 -16.15 3.43
N VAL A 242 9.74 -15.53 2.28
CA VAL A 242 8.38 -15.43 1.73
C VAL A 242 7.77 -16.81 1.42
N LEU A 243 8.59 -17.81 1.06
CA LEU A 243 8.11 -19.17 0.82
C LEU A 243 7.59 -19.79 2.13
N ASP A 244 8.33 -19.58 3.22
CA ASP A 244 7.92 -20.05 4.55
C ASP A 244 6.64 -19.36 5.03
N ALA A 245 6.48 -18.07 4.71
CA ALA A 245 5.25 -17.32 5.00
C ALA A 245 4.03 -17.93 4.29
N VAL A 246 4.18 -18.28 3.01
CA VAL A 246 3.12 -18.92 2.22
C VAL A 246 2.80 -20.31 2.76
N ASN A 247 3.82 -21.13 3.02
CA ASN A 247 3.65 -22.47 3.59
C ASN A 247 2.95 -22.41 4.95
N HIS A 248 3.36 -21.49 5.83
CA HIS A 248 2.72 -21.26 7.13
C HIS A 248 1.23 -20.94 6.98
N GLY A 249 0.87 -20.02 6.06
CA GLY A 249 -0.52 -19.68 5.79
C GLY A 249 -1.34 -20.87 5.30
N ILE A 250 -0.79 -21.67 4.39
CA ILE A 250 -1.43 -22.88 3.86
C ILE A 250 -1.65 -23.91 4.97
N GLU A 251 -0.61 -24.23 5.74
CA GLU A 251 -0.66 -25.21 6.83
C GLU A 251 -1.70 -24.81 7.88
N ARG A 252 -1.72 -23.53 8.28
CA ARG A 252 -2.69 -23.02 9.24
C ARG A 252 -4.13 -23.15 8.75
N GLU A 253 -4.41 -22.79 7.49
CA GLU A 253 -5.76 -22.93 6.94
C GLU A 253 -6.15 -24.39 6.71
N MET A 254 -5.22 -25.27 6.35
CA MET A 254 -5.46 -26.71 6.25
C MET A 254 -5.78 -27.32 7.62
N GLN A 255 -5.04 -26.94 8.66
CA GLN A 255 -5.30 -27.41 10.02
C GLN A 255 -6.67 -26.91 10.51
N ARG A 256 -6.97 -25.62 10.31
CA ARG A 256 -8.28 -25.04 10.65
C ARG A 256 -9.44 -25.78 9.97
N ARG A 257 -9.28 -26.17 8.70
CA ARG A 257 -10.29 -26.97 7.98
C ARG A 257 -10.46 -28.35 8.61
N LYS A 258 -9.37 -29.03 8.99
CA LYS A 258 -9.43 -30.33 9.69
C LYS A 258 -10.15 -30.19 11.03
N ASP A 259 -9.85 -29.14 11.80
CA ASP A 259 -10.46 -28.90 13.11
C ASP A 259 -11.97 -28.64 12.99
N VAL A 260 -12.38 -27.83 12.01
CA VAL A 260 -13.81 -27.59 11.69
C VAL A 260 -14.50 -28.88 11.25
N GLN A 261 -13.84 -29.72 10.44
CA GLN A 261 -14.39 -31.01 10.01
C GLN A 261 -14.49 -32.00 11.18
N ALA A 262 -13.50 -32.03 12.07
CA ALA A 262 -13.51 -32.85 13.27
C ALA A 262 -14.60 -32.43 14.26
N ALA A 263 -14.82 -31.12 14.44
CA ALA A 263 -15.88 -30.57 15.27
C ALA A 263 -17.29 -30.85 14.71
N ARG A 264 -17.43 -30.96 13.39
CA ARG A 264 -18.69 -31.28 12.70
C ARG A 264 -19.05 -32.76 12.72
N LYS A 265 -18.09 -33.67 12.89
CA LYS A 265 -18.41 -35.10 13.04
C LYS A 265 -19.02 -35.30 14.44
N PRO A 266 -20.28 -35.73 14.56
CA PRO A 266 -20.85 -36.02 15.87
C PRO A 266 -19.97 -37.07 16.55
N ARG A 267 -19.55 -36.79 17.79
CA ARG A 267 -18.96 -37.82 18.65
C ARG A 267 -20.06 -38.85 18.87
N LEU A 268 -19.92 -40.03 18.27
CA LEU A 268 -20.75 -41.21 18.56
C LEU A 268 -20.41 -41.70 19.97
N THR A 269 -20.74 -40.91 20.99
CA THR A 269 -20.70 -41.33 22.38
C THR A 269 -22.12 -41.73 22.75
N ASN A 270 -22.31 -43.02 23.07
CA ASN A 270 -23.57 -43.71 23.36
C ASN A 270 -24.35 -44.22 22.14
N MET A 271 -23.71 -45.03 21.28
CA MET A 271 -24.48 -46.09 20.64
C MET A 271 -24.70 -47.21 21.67
N PRO A 272 -25.93 -47.66 21.93
CA PRO A 272 -26.13 -48.89 22.70
C PRO A 272 -25.43 -50.02 21.95
N MET A 273 -24.55 -50.75 22.64
CA MET A 273 -24.03 -52.02 22.15
C MET A 273 -25.22 -52.97 21.95
N LEU A 274 -25.58 -53.25 20.71
CA LEU A 274 -26.42 -54.42 20.41
C LEU A 274 -25.56 -55.66 20.67
N SER A 275 -25.69 -56.22 21.87
CA SER A 275 -25.25 -57.58 22.15
C SER A 275 -26.16 -58.54 21.40
N LEU A 276 -25.60 -59.24 20.42
CA LEU A 276 -26.20 -60.44 19.84
C LEU A 276 -26.06 -61.58 20.86
N GLU A 277 -26.98 -61.64 21.82
CA GLU A 277 -27.21 -62.87 22.56
C GLU A 277 -28.68 -63.26 22.47
N ASP A 278 -28.85 -64.56 22.22
CA ASP A 278 -30.06 -65.36 22.20
C ASP A 278 -30.97 -65.28 20.96
N GLY A 279 -30.71 -66.25 20.08
CA GLY A 279 -31.54 -66.56 18.93
C GLY A 279 -32.99 -66.81 19.31
N LYS A 280 -33.87 -65.98 18.76
CA LYS A 280 -35.24 -66.33 18.36
C LYS A 280 -35.79 -65.25 17.43
N GLY A 281 -36.20 -65.67 16.24
CA GLY A 281 -37.21 -64.98 15.42
C GLY A 281 -36.68 -63.87 14.51
N VAL A 282 -36.55 -64.21 13.23
CA VAL A 282 -36.52 -63.25 12.13
C VAL A 282 -37.88 -62.55 12.03
N SER A 283 -37.93 -61.23 12.10
CA SER A 283 -38.89 -60.41 11.34
C SER A 283 -38.42 -58.95 11.28
N GLU A 284 -38.15 -58.51 10.04
CA GLU A 284 -38.17 -57.14 9.49
C GLU A 284 -37.91 -55.95 10.43
N PHE A 285 -36.89 -55.13 10.14
CA PHE A 285 -37.10 -53.68 10.00
C PHE A 285 -35.97 -53.01 9.19
N ALA A 286 -36.37 -52.59 7.98
CA ALA A 286 -35.93 -51.46 7.15
C ALA A 286 -34.47 -50.97 7.22
N VAL A 287 -33.71 -51.33 6.18
CA VAL A 287 -32.59 -50.53 5.67
C VAL A 287 -33.19 -49.36 4.89
N ILE A 288 -33.02 -48.13 5.39
CA ILE A 288 -33.21 -46.93 4.57
C ILE A 288 -31.88 -46.18 4.52
N SER A 289 -31.20 -46.34 3.40
CA SER A 289 -30.14 -45.46 2.93
C SER A 289 -30.77 -44.14 2.46
N PRO A 290 -30.23 -42.97 2.84
CA PRO A 290 -30.52 -41.74 2.11
C PRO A 290 -29.31 -41.38 1.24
N ALA A 291 -29.31 -41.92 0.02
CA ALA A 291 -28.77 -41.25 -1.15
C ALA A 291 -29.97 -40.87 -2.03
N GLU A 292 -29.94 -39.66 -2.60
CA GLU A 292 -30.83 -39.18 -3.69
C GLU A 292 -32.27 -38.89 -3.21
N GLU A 293 -32.91 -37.72 -3.33
CA GLU A 293 -32.83 -36.54 -4.20
C GLU A 293 -33.62 -35.40 -3.53
N ARG A 294 -33.27 -34.15 -3.81
CA ARG A 294 -34.25 -33.15 -4.29
C ARG A 294 -33.54 -31.90 -4.80
N GLU A 295 -33.56 -31.77 -6.12
CA GLU A 295 -33.48 -30.49 -6.83
C GLU A 295 -34.59 -29.57 -6.30
N LEU A 296 -34.24 -28.33 -5.98
CA LEU A 296 -35.20 -27.24 -5.86
C LEU A 296 -35.15 -26.46 -7.16
N ASP A 297 -36.13 -26.78 -8.01
CA ASP A 297 -36.43 -26.08 -9.24
C ASP A 297 -37.00 -24.68 -8.92
N ILE A 298 -36.57 -23.70 -9.69
CA ILE A 298 -36.93 -22.28 -9.59
C ILE A 298 -38.10 -22.00 -10.54
N THR A 299 -39.12 -21.28 -10.10
CA THR A 299 -40.03 -20.47 -10.94
C THR A 299 -40.99 -19.68 -10.00
N VAL A 300 -41.32 -18.40 -10.14
CA VAL A 300 -41.14 -17.32 -11.15
C VAL A 300 -40.84 -16.03 -10.38
#